data_AF-A0A2E6N0Z3-F1
#
_entry.id   AF-A0A2E6N0Z3-F1
#
_cell.length_a   1.000
_cell.length_b   1.000
_cell.length_c   1.000
_cell.angle_alpha   90.00
_cell.angle_beta   90.00
_cell.angle_gamma   90.00
#
_symmetry.space_group_name_H-M   'P 1'
#
loop_
_entity.id
_entity.type
_entity.pdbx_description
1 polymer ?
#
loop_
_entity_poly.entity_id
_entity_poly.type
_entity_poly.pdbx_seq_one_letter_code
_entity_poly.pdbx_strand_id
1 'polypeptide(L)'
;MIIIVLLISVLEARAIEVPESSNKQVIGFTPRLKKQAEIRDSFKKLSRVVNSLDSGAQLEIYRGIPRAKVSEVEDALGSRNAGHNRYIRRYGHVFYSQAVVAERNDAEKLLAIVKDPQSFRKFGGFKLCGGFHPNFALVWTKDEIAVEIHICLTCHEIKFFKSRLEIYCEMDDDAYQQFLQLGKDLKVETE
;
A
#
# COMPACT_ATOMS: atom_id res chain seq x y z
N MET A 1 27.32 46.93 24.15
CA MET A 1 25.86 46.67 24.20
C MET A 1 25.51 45.88 22.94
N ILE A 2 25.09 44.63 23.11
CA ILE A 2 25.03 43.60 22.06
C ILE A 2 23.72 43.76 21.28
N ILE A 3 23.78 43.90 19.95
CA ILE A 3 22.61 43.77 19.07
C ILE A 3 22.69 42.38 18.43
N ILE A 4 21.85 41.47 18.94
CA ILE A 4 21.65 40.12 18.39
C ILE A 4 20.76 40.27 17.15
N VAL A 5 21.34 40.03 15.97
CA VAL A 5 20.59 39.90 14.71
C VAL A 5 20.01 38.49 14.66
N LEU A 6 18.71 38.35 14.88
CA LEU A 6 17.95 37.12 14.66
C LEU A 6 17.83 36.87 13.15
N LEU A 7 18.60 35.91 12.63
CA LEU A 7 18.41 35.35 11.30
C LEU A 7 17.28 34.31 11.36
N ILE A 8 16.08 34.70 10.92
CA ILE A 8 14.96 33.80 10.65
C ILE A 8 15.21 33.15 9.29
N SER A 9 15.75 31.94 9.28
CA SER A 9 15.82 31.11 8.07
C SER A 9 14.44 30.54 7.76
N VAL A 10 13.76 31.12 6.79
CA VAL A 10 12.55 30.57 6.17
C VAL A 10 12.96 29.32 5.39
N LEU A 11 12.76 28.15 6.00
CA LEU A 11 12.82 26.86 5.31
C LEU A 11 11.54 26.70 4.48
N GLU A 12 11.60 27.15 3.22
CA GLU A 12 10.66 26.70 2.21
C GLU A 12 10.82 25.18 2.06
N ALA A 13 9.82 24.41 2.50
CA ALA A 13 9.69 23.00 2.20
C ALA A 13 9.44 22.83 0.69
N ARG A 14 10.50 22.90 -0.11
CA ARG A 14 10.46 22.48 -1.51
C ARG A 14 10.25 20.98 -1.52
N ALA A 15 9.15 20.52 -2.13
CA ALA A 15 8.95 19.13 -2.45
C ALA A 15 10.16 18.67 -3.28
N ILE A 16 11.08 17.94 -2.64
CA ILE A 16 12.28 17.43 -3.29
C ILE A 16 11.78 16.46 -4.37
N GLU A 17 11.99 16.79 -5.63
CA GLU A 17 11.78 15.86 -6.73
C GLU A 17 12.75 14.71 -6.56
N VAL A 18 12.28 13.64 -5.94
CA VAL A 18 13.05 12.40 -5.78
C VAL A 18 13.29 11.82 -7.18
N PRO A 19 14.55 11.72 -7.64
CA PRO A 19 14.89 11.20 -8.96
C PRO A 19 14.28 9.81 -9.16
N GLU A 20 13.92 9.47 -10.40
CA GLU A 20 13.39 8.14 -10.73
C GLU A 20 14.37 7.00 -10.38
N SER A 21 15.67 7.32 -10.25
CA SER A 21 16.77 6.43 -9.83
C SER A 21 16.96 6.31 -8.31
N SER A 22 16.17 7.01 -7.49
CA SER A 22 16.31 6.94 -6.04
C SER A 22 15.68 5.67 -5.48
N ASN A 23 16.51 4.87 -4.80
CA ASN A 23 16.08 3.71 -4.01
C ASN A 23 15.34 4.09 -2.71
N LYS A 24 15.31 5.37 -2.32
CA LYS A 24 14.54 5.78 -1.14
C LYS A 24 13.04 5.60 -1.40
N GLN A 25 12.42 4.75 -0.59
CA GLN A 25 10.98 4.54 -0.57
C GLN A 25 10.27 5.87 -0.27
N VAL A 26 9.45 6.33 -1.21
CA VAL A 26 8.57 7.48 -0.99
C VAL A 26 7.25 6.96 -0.44
N ILE A 27 7.22 6.61 0.85
CA ILE A 27 5.98 6.29 1.55
C ILE A 27 5.10 7.55 1.51
N GLY A 28 3.87 7.44 1.00
CA GLY A 28 2.92 8.56 0.91
C GLY A 28 2.73 9.15 -0.49
N PHE A 29 3.20 8.49 -1.53
CA PHE A 29 2.92 8.90 -2.91
C PHE A 29 1.44 8.68 -3.29
N THR A 30 0.78 9.71 -3.83
CA THR A 30 -0.60 9.60 -4.31
C THR A 30 -0.68 8.69 -5.55
N PRO A 31 -1.63 7.73 -5.60
CA PRO A 31 -1.88 6.89 -6.77
C PRO A 31 -2.01 7.73 -8.05
N ARG A 32 -1.36 7.27 -9.12
CA ARG A 32 -1.31 7.98 -10.41
C ARG A 32 -2.19 7.35 -11.46
N LEU A 33 -2.46 6.05 -11.39
CA LEU A 33 -3.23 5.36 -12.40
C LEU A 33 -4.72 5.72 -12.30
N LYS A 34 -5.19 6.57 -13.23
CA LYS A 34 -6.59 7.03 -13.31
C LYS A 34 -7.31 6.59 -14.58
N LYS A 35 -6.58 6.32 -15.67
CA LYS A 35 -7.18 5.91 -16.94
C LYS A 35 -7.12 4.40 -17.08
N GLN A 36 -8.20 3.79 -17.53
CA GLN A 36 -8.30 2.33 -17.70
C GLN A 36 -7.22 1.75 -18.64
N ALA A 37 -6.86 2.48 -19.69
CA ALA A 37 -5.78 2.06 -20.59
C ALA A 37 -4.41 2.02 -19.88
N GLU A 38 -4.09 3.04 -19.08
CA GLU A 38 -2.85 3.12 -18.29
C GLU A 38 -2.82 2.02 -17.21
N ILE A 39 -3.97 1.77 -16.56
CA ILE A 39 -4.14 0.69 -15.59
C ILE A 39 -3.85 -0.67 -16.25
N ARG A 40 -4.49 -0.98 -17.37
CA ARG A 40 -4.27 -2.23 -18.10
C ARG A 40 -2.83 -2.39 -18.58
N ASP A 41 -2.20 -1.32 -19.04
CA ASP A 41 -0.81 -1.34 -19.50
C ASP A 41 0.18 -1.58 -18.34
N SER A 42 -0.14 -1.08 -17.14
CA SER A 42 0.68 -1.29 -15.95
C SER A 42 0.93 -2.77 -15.63
N PHE A 43 -0.01 -3.66 -15.99
CA PHE A 43 0.09 -5.11 -15.78
C PHE A 43 1.34 -5.73 -16.43
N LYS A 44 1.83 -5.17 -17.54
CA LYS A 44 3.07 -5.64 -18.20
C LYS A 44 4.30 -5.55 -17.28
N LYS A 45 4.24 -4.71 -16.25
CA LYS A 45 5.32 -4.46 -15.28
C LYS A 45 5.22 -5.36 -14.05
N LEU A 46 4.18 -6.20 -13.94
CA LEU A 46 3.92 -7.03 -12.75
C LEU A 46 5.08 -7.97 -12.42
N SER A 47 5.58 -8.71 -13.40
CA SER A 47 6.69 -9.64 -13.22
C SER A 47 7.93 -8.97 -12.62
N ARG A 48 8.23 -7.72 -13.00
CA ARG A 48 9.35 -6.95 -12.44
C ARG A 48 9.21 -6.71 -10.94
N VAL A 49 8.00 -6.43 -10.45
CA VAL A 49 7.77 -6.19 -9.02
C VAL A 49 7.75 -7.50 -8.26
N VAL A 50 7.00 -8.47 -8.76
CA VAL A 50 6.86 -9.80 -8.15
C VAL A 50 8.20 -10.53 -8.03
N ASN A 51 9.04 -10.49 -9.07
CA ASN A 51 10.36 -11.12 -9.04
C ASN A 51 11.33 -10.44 -8.06
N SER A 52 11.02 -9.24 -7.59
CA SER A 52 11.84 -8.55 -6.59
C SER A 52 11.44 -8.83 -5.16
N LEU A 53 10.36 -9.60 -4.94
CA LEU A 53 10.00 -10.08 -3.61
C LEU A 53 10.93 -11.23 -3.20
N ASP A 54 11.54 -11.05 -2.04
CA ASP A 54 12.53 -11.95 -1.44
C ASP A 54 11.89 -12.81 -0.35
N SER A 55 12.21 -14.10 -0.32
CA SER A 55 11.67 -15.03 0.68
C SER A 55 12.23 -14.81 2.10
N GLY A 56 13.32 -14.07 2.23
CA GLY A 56 13.87 -13.62 3.51
C GLY A 56 13.40 -12.23 3.93
N ALA A 57 12.49 -11.58 3.17
CA ALA A 57 11.92 -10.30 3.57
C ALA A 57 10.94 -10.46 4.74
N GLN A 58 10.94 -9.49 5.65
CA GLN A 58 9.91 -9.39 6.68
C GLN A 58 8.60 -8.92 6.05
N LEU A 59 7.48 -9.53 6.45
CA LEU A 59 6.15 -9.13 6.03
C LEU A 59 5.41 -8.46 7.18
N GLU A 60 5.03 -7.21 6.99
CA GLU A 60 4.10 -6.47 7.85
C GLU A 60 2.73 -6.34 7.17
N ILE A 61 1.66 -6.53 7.93
CA ILE A 61 0.28 -6.47 7.46
C ILE A 61 -0.44 -5.34 8.17
N TYR A 62 -0.87 -4.34 7.42
CA TYR A 62 -1.69 -3.24 7.91
C TYR A 62 -3.16 -3.47 7.55
N ARG A 63 -4.06 -3.24 8.51
CA ARG A 63 -5.50 -3.33 8.30
C ARG A 63 -6.04 -2.02 7.71
N GLY A 64 -6.84 -2.13 6.66
CA GLY A 64 -7.57 -1.02 6.07
C GLY A 64 -8.69 -0.51 6.97
N ILE A 65 -9.04 0.76 6.83
CA ILE A 65 -10.17 1.36 7.57
C ILE A 65 -11.49 0.93 6.92
N PRO A 66 -12.51 0.49 7.67
CA PRO A 66 -13.82 0.21 7.10
C PRO A 66 -14.38 1.40 6.32
N ARG A 67 -14.96 1.17 5.14
CA ARG A 67 -15.48 2.22 4.24
C ARG A 67 -16.33 3.27 4.95
N ALA A 68 -17.23 2.84 5.85
CA ALA A 68 -18.12 3.73 6.61
C ALA A 68 -17.38 4.74 7.51
N LYS A 69 -16.12 4.45 7.90
CA LYS A 69 -15.30 5.29 8.78
C LYS A 69 -14.26 6.12 8.03
N VAL A 70 -14.10 5.93 6.71
CA VAL A 70 -13.00 6.58 5.97
C VAL A 70 -13.07 8.10 6.04
N SER A 71 -14.24 8.71 5.82
CA SER A 71 -14.37 10.18 5.86
C SER A 71 -13.99 10.74 7.23
N GLU A 72 -14.49 10.13 8.30
CA GLU A 72 -14.17 10.52 9.68
C GLU A 72 -12.66 10.44 9.95
N VAL A 73 -12.02 9.36 9.51
CA VAL A 73 -10.57 9.16 9.69
C VAL A 73 -9.75 10.15 8.85
N GLU A 74 -10.19 10.44 7.63
CA GLU A 74 -9.57 11.43 6.74
C GLU A 74 -9.61 12.84 7.36
N ASP A 75 -10.76 13.23 7.90
CA ASP A 75 -10.95 14.50 8.60
C ASP A 75 -10.09 14.56 9.86
N ALA A 76 -10.03 13.46 10.62
CA ALA A 76 -9.16 13.35 11.77
C ALA A 76 -7.70 13.59 11.36
N LEU A 77 -7.17 12.86 10.37
CA LEU A 77 -5.79 13.01 9.87
C LEU A 77 -5.45 14.43 9.36
N GLY A 78 -6.44 15.21 8.93
CA GLY A 78 -6.26 16.62 8.52
C GLY A 78 -6.26 17.63 9.67
N SER A 79 -6.74 17.24 10.85
CA SER A 79 -6.86 18.12 12.01
C SER A 79 -5.57 18.12 12.85
N ARG A 80 -5.19 19.29 13.42
CA ARG A 80 -3.98 19.46 14.26
C ARG A 80 -4.00 18.64 15.57
N ASN A 81 -5.14 18.07 15.94
CA ASN A 81 -5.37 17.41 17.23
C ASN A 81 -5.61 15.89 17.14
N ALA A 82 -5.67 15.31 15.95
CA ALA A 82 -6.02 13.90 15.85
C ALA A 82 -4.79 13.02 16.00
N GLY A 83 -4.86 12.04 16.91
CA GLY A 83 -4.70 10.62 16.60
C GLY A 83 -3.63 10.16 15.59
N HIS A 84 -2.55 10.91 15.36
CA HIS A 84 -1.49 10.57 14.40
C HIS A 84 -0.87 9.20 14.70
N ASN A 85 -1.03 8.72 15.93
CA ASN A 85 -0.55 7.41 16.35
C ASN A 85 -1.50 6.25 16.02
N ARG A 86 -2.76 6.49 15.61
CA ARG A 86 -3.74 5.41 15.33
C ARG A 86 -3.91 5.09 13.85
N TYR A 87 -3.65 6.06 12.96
CA TYR A 87 -3.88 5.92 11.53
C TYR A 87 -2.66 6.34 10.74
N ILE A 88 -2.44 5.70 9.59
CA ILE A 88 -1.34 6.00 8.69
C ILE A 88 -1.84 6.07 7.25
N ARG A 89 -1.32 7.02 6.47
CA ARG A 89 -1.51 7.07 5.02
C ARG A 89 -0.42 6.28 4.34
N ARG A 90 -0.80 5.34 3.49
CA ARG A 90 0.11 4.60 2.60
C ARG A 90 -0.46 4.65 1.20
N TYR A 91 0.35 5.08 0.24
CA TYR A 91 -0.02 5.23 -1.17
C TYR A 91 -1.43 5.81 -1.40
N GLY A 92 -1.76 6.92 -0.72
CA GLY A 92 -3.06 7.59 -0.85
C GLY A 92 -4.26 6.89 -0.20
N HIS A 93 -4.06 5.78 0.50
CA HIS A 93 -5.07 5.05 1.26
C HIS A 93 -4.77 5.09 2.76
N VAL A 94 -5.81 4.98 3.59
CA VAL A 94 -5.66 5.02 5.05
C VAL A 94 -5.79 3.63 5.66
N PHE A 95 -4.91 3.36 6.62
CA PHE A 95 -4.82 2.12 7.37
C PHE A 95 -4.74 2.43 8.86
N TYR A 96 -5.01 1.43 9.71
CA TYR A 96 -4.58 1.47 11.10
C TYR A 96 -3.04 1.48 11.15
N SER A 97 -2.45 2.26 12.04
CA SER A 97 -0.99 2.42 12.17
C SER A 97 -0.30 1.17 12.71
N GLN A 98 -1.01 0.36 13.50
CA GLN A 98 -0.49 -0.88 14.06
C GLN A 98 -0.48 -1.98 13.00
N ALA A 99 0.73 -2.37 12.57
CA ALA A 99 0.92 -3.53 11.72
C ALA A 99 1.01 -4.82 12.55
N VAL A 100 0.62 -5.92 11.93
CA VAL A 100 0.92 -7.28 12.41
C VAL A 100 2.10 -7.81 11.60
N VAL A 101 3.16 -8.25 12.28
CA VAL A 101 4.25 -8.97 11.62
C VAL A 101 3.76 -10.39 11.35
N ALA A 102 3.72 -10.80 10.09
CA ALA A 102 3.26 -12.13 9.73
C ALA A 102 4.22 -13.20 10.23
N GLU A 103 3.66 -14.31 10.73
CA GLU A 103 4.47 -15.50 11.01
C GLU A 103 5.10 -16.04 9.73
N ARG A 104 6.25 -16.70 9.86
CA ARG A 104 7.03 -17.19 8.70
C ARG A 104 6.19 -18.03 7.73
N ASN A 105 5.38 -18.95 8.25
CA ASN A 105 4.54 -19.84 7.44
C ASN A 105 3.50 -19.05 6.64
N ASP A 106 2.86 -18.06 7.25
CA ASP A 106 1.85 -17.23 6.56
C ASP A 106 2.49 -16.26 5.58
N ALA A 107 3.67 -15.72 5.92
CA ALA A 107 4.47 -14.92 5.00
C ALA A 107 4.89 -15.73 3.75
N GLU A 108 5.31 -16.98 3.92
CA GLU A 108 5.66 -17.88 2.81
C GLU A 108 4.44 -18.21 1.93
N LYS A 109 3.26 -18.47 2.52
CA LYS A 109 2.01 -18.69 1.77
C LYS A 109 1.59 -17.44 0.98
N LEU A 110 1.57 -16.27 1.63
CA LEU A 110 1.23 -15.01 0.98
C LEU A 110 2.21 -14.69 -0.15
N LEU A 111 3.50 -14.94 0.07
CA LEU A 111 4.53 -14.78 -0.95
C LEU A 111 4.29 -15.72 -2.13
N ALA A 112 3.91 -16.98 -1.90
CA ALA A 112 3.62 -17.93 -2.97
C ALA A 112 2.46 -17.45 -3.85
N ILE A 113 1.36 -16.97 -3.24
CA ILE A 113 0.21 -16.41 -3.98
C ILE A 113 0.66 -15.22 -4.83
N VAL A 114 1.42 -14.30 -4.22
CA VAL A 114 1.87 -13.09 -4.91
C VAL A 114 2.91 -13.36 -5.99
N LYS A 115 3.67 -14.44 -5.86
CA LYS A 115 4.67 -14.86 -6.86
C LYS A 115 4.11 -15.66 -8.03
N ASP A 116 2.90 -16.18 -7.91
CA ASP A 116 2.23 -16.85 -9.02
C ASP A 116 1.64 -15.82 -10.00
N PRO A 117 2.12 -15.74 -11.25
CA PRO A 117 1.55 -14.85 -12.25
C PRO A 117 0.08 -15.18 -12.62
N GLN A 118 -0.39 -16.41 -12.38
CA GLN A 118 -1.78 -16.79 -12.61
C GLN A 118 -2.73 -16.24 -11.53
N SER A 119 -2.20 -15.81 -10.37
CA SER A 119 -2.99 -15.17 -9.33
C SER A 119 -3.61 -13.83 -9.74
N PHE A 120 -3.18 -13.27 -10.87
CA PHE A 120 -3.56 -11.94 -11.30
C PHE A 120 -3.94 -11.89 -12.77
N ARG A 121 -4.90 -11.02 -13.07
CA ARG A 121 -5.34 -10.74 -14.43
C ARG A 121 -5.40 -9.24 -14.69
N LYS A 122 -5.35 -8.86 -15.96
CA LYS A 122 -5.46 -7.46 -16.37
C LYS A 122 -6.77 -6.87 -15.85
N PHE A 123 -6.72 -5.58 -15.51
CA PHE A 123 -7.88 -4.84 -15.04
C PHE A 123 -9.03 -4.87 -16.06
N GLY A 124 -10.18 -5.42 -15.63
CA GLY A 124 -11.38 -5.57 -16.44
C GLY A 124 -12.08 -4.23 -16.64
N GLY A 125 -12.14 -3.39 -15.61
CA GLY A 125 -12.74 -2.06 -15.65
C GLY A 125 -13.13 -1.58 -14.26
N PHE A 126 -13.51 -0.30 -14.16
CA PHE A 126 -13.94 0.26 -12.89
C PHE A 126 -15.22 -0.41 -12.41
N LYS A 127 -15.20 -0.85 -11.15
CA LYS A 127 -16.34 -1.46 -10.48
C LYS A 127 -17.18 -0.37 -9.81
N LEU A 128 -18.51 -0.53 -9.77
CA LEU A 128 -19.44 0.43 -9.16
C LEU A 128 -19.39 0.44 -7.61
N CYS A 129 -18.32 -0.07 -7.02
CA CYS A 129 -18.15 -0.17 -5.57
C CYS A 129 -17.66 1.13 -4.91
N GLY A 130 -17.58 2.25 -5.63
CA GLY A 130 -17.12 3.53 -5.09
C GLY A 130 -15.59 3.63 -4.97
N GLY A 131 -14.87 3.04 -5.92
CA GLY A 131 -13.41 3.11 -6.03
C GLY A 131 -12.65 2.10 -5.18
N PHE A 132 -11.34 2.04 -5.42
CA PHE A 132 -10.42 1.11 -4.78
C PHE A 132 -10.29 1.41 -3.29
N HIS A 133 -10.66 0.42 -2.47
CA HIS A 133 -10.70 0.55 -1.02
C HIS A 133 -10.05 -0.69 -0.39
N PRO A 134 -8.75 -0.63 -0.08
CA PRO A 134 -8.02 -1.81 0.36
C PRO A 134 -8.43 -2.23 1.77
N ASN A 135 -8.66 -3.52 1.94
CA ASN A 135 -8.86 -4.17 3.23
C ASN A 135 -7.53 -4.40 3.94
N PHE A 136 -6.44 -4.61 3.20
CA PHE A 136 -5.10 -4.86 3.73
C PHE A 136 -4.03 -4.17 2.90
N ALA A 137 -2.93 -3.78 3.57
CA ALA A 137 -1.66 -3.52 2.91
C ALA A 137 -0.61 -4.51 3.42
N LEU A 138 0.01 -5.24 2.50
CA LEU A 138 1.10 -6.17 2.73
C LEU A 138 2.41 -5.47 2.38
N VAL A 139 3.32 -5.36 3.33
CA VAL A 139 4.59 -4.65 3.16
C VAL A 139 5.73 -5.65 3.35
N TRP A 140 6.36 -6.05 2.26
CA TRP A 140 7.60 -6.83 2.29
C TRP A 140 8.79 -5.88 2.33
N THR A 141 9.60 -6.01 3.37
CA THR A 141 10.81 -5.20 3.56
C THR A 141 12.02 -6.11 3.69
N LYS A 142 13.05 -5.83 2.89
CA LYS A 142 14.39 -6.40 3.04
C LYS A 142 15.41 -5.31 2.73
N ASP A 143 16.27 -5.03 3.71
CA ASP A 143 17.23 -3.93 3.65
C ASP A 143 16.52 -2.60 3.34
N GLU A 144 16.93 -1.89 2.28
CA GLU A 144 16.31 -0.64 1.83
C GLU A 144 15.19 -0.86 0.79
N ILE A 145 14.90 -2.12 0.42
CA ILE A 145 13.92 -2.45 -0.60
C ILE A 145 12.61 -2.82 0.06
N ALA A 146 11.55 -2.08 -0.30
CA ALA A 146 10.20 -2.40 0.11
C ALA A 146 9.27 -2.53 -1.11
N VAL A 147 8.45 -3.57 -1.07
CA VAL A 147 7.32 -3.77 -1.98
C VAL A 147 6.06 -3.77 -1.13
N GLU A 148 5.12 -2.90 -1.49
CA GLU A 148 3.84 -2.79 -0.80
C GLU A 148 2.71 -3.19 -1.72
N ILE A 149 1.78 -3.98 -1.22
CA ILE A 149 0.66 -4.52 -1.98
C ILE A 149 -0.63 -4.21 -1.24
N HIS A 150 -1.54 -3.50 -1.89
CA HIS A 150 -2.86 -3.19 -1.34
C HIS A 150 -3.89 -4.13 -1.94
N ILE A 151 -4.70 -4.76 -1.08
CA ILE A 151 -5.68 -5.77 -1.47
C ILE A 151 -7.07 -5.27 -1.15
N CYS A 152 -7.93 -5.18 -2.17
CA CYS A 152 -9.36 -4.94 -2.02
C CYS A 152 -10.12 -6.24 -2.28
N LEU A 153 -10.53 -6.92 -1.21
CA LEU A 153 -11.28 -8.18 -1.26
C LEU A 153 -12.72 -7.97 -1.75
N THR A 154 -13.31 -6.80 -1.54
CA THR A 154 -14.67 -6.53 -2.01
C THR A 154 -14.76 -6.44 -3.53
N CYS A 155 -13.77 -5.82 -4.17
CA CYS A 155 -13.78 -5.58 -5.61
C CYS A 155 -12.77 -6.48 -6.35
N HIS A 156 -12.16 -7.49 -5.69
CA HIS A 156 -11.17 -8.41 -6.25
C HIS A 156 -10.01 -7.68 -6.96
N GLU A 157 -9.64 -6.54 -6.39
CA GLU A 157 -8.71 -5.58 -6.98
C GLU A 157 -7.44 -5.58 -6.15
N ILE A 158 -6.29 -5.40 -6.80
CA ILE A 158 -5.00 -5.38 -6.11
C ILE A 158 -4.08 -4.33 -6.74
N LYS A 159 -3.33 -3.63 -5.90
CA LYS A 159 -2.33 -2.67 -6.33
C LYS A 159 -0.96 -3.03 -5.79
N PHE A 160 0.05 -2.97 -6.63
CA PHE A 160 1.45 -3.16 -6.25
C PHE A 160 2.18 -1.84 -6.31
N PHE A 161 3.02 -1.61 -5.32
CA PHE A 161 3.83 -0.42 -5.19
C PHE A 161 5.28 -0.79 -4.94
N LYS A 162 6.17 -0.23 -5.76
CA LYS A 162 7.62 -0.31 -5.55
C LYS A 162 8.24 1.03 -5.92
N SER A 163 8.73 1.77 -4.93
CA SER A 163 9.13 3.18 -5.12
C SER A 163 7.98 3.97 -5.77
N ARG A 164 8.17 4.52 -6.98
CA ARG A 164 7.15 5.29 -7.73
C ARG A 164 6.34 4.45 -8.72
N LEU A 165 6.64 3.15 -8.85
CA LEU A 165 5.90 2.25 -9.71
C LEU A 165 4.59 1.84 -9.02
N GLU A 166 3.47 2.09 -9.68
CA GLU A 166 2.15 1.56 -9.35
C GLU A 166 1.74 0.57 -10.45
N ILE A 167 1.24 -0.59 -10.05
CA ILE A 167 0.53 -1.54 -10.93
C ILE A 167 -0.84 -1.75 -10.33
N TYR A 168 -1.87 -1.74 -11.17
CA TYR A 168 -3.23 -1.95 -10.74
C TYR A 168 -3.88 -3.01 -11.62
N CYS A 169 -4.31 -4.10 -10.98
CA CYS A 169 -4.87 -5.27 -11.64
C CYS A 169 -5.95 -5.93 -10.79
N GLU A 170 -6.50 -7.03 -11.30
CA GLU A 170 -7.47 -7.84 -10.59
C GLU A 170 -6.82 -9.14 -10.12
N MET A 171 -7.33 -9.67 -9.03
CA MET A 171 -7.03 -11.02 -8.58
C MET A 171 -7.83 -12.02 -9.41
N ASP A 172 -7.22 -13.15 -9.71
CA ASP A 172 -7.99 -14.30 -10.14
C ASP A 172 -8.79 -14.91 -8.98
N ASP A 173 -9.79 -15.73 -9.30
CA ASP A 173 -10.76 -16.21 -8.32
C ASP A 173 -10.09 -17.16 -7.31
N ASP A 174 -9.15 -17.99 -7.76
CA ASP A 174 -8.37 -18.88 -6.89
C ASP A 174 -7.48 -18.09 -5.93
N ALA A 175 -6.81 -17.04 -6.41
CA ALA A 175 -6.00 -16.16 -5.56
C ALA A 175 -6.87 -15.40 -4.55
N TYR A 176 -8.04 -14.93 -4.98
CA TYR A 176 -9.01 -14.30 -4.09
C TYR A 176 -9.44 -15.22 -2.95
N GLN A 177 -9.78 -16.48 -3.24
CA GLN A 177 -10.13 -17.45 -2.20
C GLN A 177 -8.98 -17.72 -1.23
N GLN A 178 -7.75 -17.80 -1.74
CA GLN A 178 -6.57 -17.98 -0.90
C GLN A 178 -6.32 -16.78 0.03
N PHE A 179 -6.46 -15.54 -0.47
CA PHE A 179 -6.37 -14.34 0.37
C PHE A 179 -7.50 -14.27 1.41
N LEU A 180 -8.73 -14.65 1.04
CA LEU A 180 -9.85 -14.71 1.99
C LEU A 180 -9.56 -15.69 3.12
N GLN A 181 -9.05 -16.88 2.80
CA GLN A 181 -8.76 -17.91 3.78
C GLN A 181 -7.67 -17.43 4.75
N LEU A 182 -6.57 -16.90 4.22
CA LEU A 182 -5.48 -16.35 5.04
C LEU A 182 -5.96 -15.17 5.90
N GLY A 183 -6.82 -14.29 5.37
CA GLY A 183 -7.40 -13.19 6.12
C GLY A 183 -8.22 -13.62 7.35
N LYS A 184 -8.88 -14.79 7.28
CA LYS A 184 -9.59 -15.40 8.42
C LYS A 184 -8.61 -15.98 9.44
N ASP A 185 -7.56 -16.63 8.95
CA ASP A 185 -6.58 -17.33 9.77
C ASP A 185 -5.67 -16.38 10.57
N LEU A 186 -5.43 -15.17 10.04
CA LEU A 186 -4.60 -14.14 10.67
C LEU A 186 -5.17 -13.60 12.00
N LYS A 187 -6.32 -14.10 12.49
CA LYS A 187 -6.98 -13.70 13.76
C LYS A 187 -6.84 -12.22 14.07
N VAL A 188 -6.98 -11.37 13.05
CA VAL A 188 -6.92 -9.93 13.24
C VAL A 188 -8.17 -9.60 14.02
N GLU A 189 -8.03 -9.50 15.35
CA GLU A 189 -9.15 -9.30 16.27
C GLU A 189 -10.01 -8.16 15.72
N THR A 190 -11.21 -8.53 15.32
CA THR A 190 -12.25 -7.62 14.89
C THR A 190 -12.83 -7.09 16.19
N GLU A 191 -12.24 -6.01 16.71
CA GLU A 191 -12.92 -5.13 17.67
C GLU A 191 -14.19 -4.55 17.04
#